data_AF-A0A357NFH6-F1
#
_entry.id   AF-A0A357NFH6-F1
#
_cell.length_a   1.000
_cell.length_b   1.000
_cell.length_c   1.000
_cell.angle_alpha   90.00
_cell.angle_beta   90.00
_cell.angle_gamma   90.00
#
_symmetry.space_group_name_H-M   'P 1'
#
loop_
_entity.id
_entity.type
_entity.pdbx_description
1 polymer ?
#
loop_
_entity_poly.entity_id
_entity_poly.type
_entity_poly.pdbx_seq_one_letter_code
_entity_poly.pdbx_strand_id
1 'polypeptide(L)'
;MNMMQALTAVQAELAMVEQEMYRLIDTRNSFLQESARYFLRATGKRMRPALVLLAGKCGRETMGENSIRAAVALEFIHAASLVHDDV
;
A
#
# COMPACT_ATOMS: atom_id res chain seq x y z
N MET A 1 0.47 18.48 14.46
CA MET A 1 1.10 17.51 13.53
C MET A 1 0.82 17.95 12.12
N ASN A 2 1.85 18.21 11.31
CA ASN A 2 1.68 18.51 9.89
C ASN A 2 1.75 17.23 9.03
N MET A 3 1.40 17.32 7.74
CA MET A 3 1.33 16.16 6.84
C MET A 3 2.65 15.36 6.79
N MET A 4 3.79 16.07 6.74
CA MET A 4 5.10 15.46 6.67
C MET A 4 5.42 14.67 7.94
N GLN A 5 5.10 15.23 9.12
CA GLN A 5 5.27 14.56 10.41
C GLN A 5 4.41 13.28 10.51
N ALA A 6 3.18 13.30 9.98
CA ALA A 6 2.30 12.13 9.99
C ALA A 6 2.86 11.00 9.11
N LEU A 7 3.39 11.31 7.92
CA LEU A 7 4.00 10.31 7.04
C LEU A 7 5.30 9.74 7.63
N THR A 8 6.13 10.58 8.26
CA THR A 8 7.33 10.11 8.96
C THR A 8 6.99 9.11 10.08
N ALA A 9 5.87 9.30 10.78
CA ALA A 9 5.47 8.43 11.87
C ALA A 9 5.18 6.97 11.45
N VAL A 10 4.89 6.71 10.17
CA VAL A 10 4.56 5.37 9.63
C VAL A 10 5.49 4.96 8.49
N GLN A 11 6.64 5.62 8.34
CA GLN A 11 7.52 5.45 7.18
C GLN A 11 8.09 4.02 7.07
N ALA A 12 8.45 3.41 8.19
CA ALA A 12 8.96 2.04 8.20
C ALA A 12 7.88 1.05 7.76
N GLU A 13 6.65 1.24 8.22
CA GLU A 13 5.53 0.36 7.92
C GLU A 13 5.01 0.56 6.50
N LEU A 14 5.10 1.79 5.96
CA LEU A 14 4.91 2.06 4.54
C LEU A 14 5.90 1.30 3.65
N ALA A 15 7.17 1.20 4.07
CA ALA A 15 8.15 0.39 3.34
C ALA A 15 7.80 -1.11 3.37
N MET A 16 7.28 -1.61 4.50
CA MET A 16 6.80 -2.99 4.61
C MET A 16 5.57 -3.23 3.72
N VAL A 17 4.64 -2.28 3.65
CA VAL A 17 3.49 -2.33 2.73
C VAL A 17 3.97 -2.40 1.28
N GLU A 18 4.91 -1.53 0.88
CA GLU A 18 5.46 -1.53 -0.47
C GLU A 18 6.09 -2.90 -0.83
N GLN A 19 6.93 -3.43 0.07
CA GLN A 19 7.58 -4.72 -0.12
C GLN A 19 6.55 -5.85 -0.26
N GLU A 20 5.51 -5.85 0.58
CA GLU A 20 4.47 -6.88 0.56
C GLU A 20 3.62 -6.78 -0.72
N MET A 21 3.33 -5.58 -1.19
CA MET A 21 2.66 -5.38 -2.48
C MET A 21 3.47 -5.98 -3.65
N TYR A 22 4.78 -5.69 -3.73
CA TYR A 22 5.64 -6.26 -4.76
C TYR A 22 5.74 -7.79 -4.66
N ARG A 23 5.75 -8.34 -3.44
CA ARG A 23 5.77 -9.79 -3.20
C ARG A 23 4.50 -10.45 -3.71
N LEU A 24 3.33 -9.84 -3.51
CA LEU A 24 2.03 -10.41 -3.87
C LEU A 24 1.72 -10.37 -5.37
N ILE A 25 2.34 -9.46 -6.12
CA ILE A 25 2.20 -9.40 -7.58
C ILE A 25 3.25 -10.23 -8.33
N ASP A 26 4.09 -11.00 -7.63
CA ASP A 26 5.10 -11.84 -8.25
C ASP A 26 4.44 -13.03 -8.97
N THR A 27 4.69 -13.16 -10.27
CA THR A 27 4.05 -14.16 -11.13
C THR A 27 4.97 -14.61 -12.27
N ARG A 28 4.81 -15.87 -12.68
CA ARG A 28 5.58 -16.47 -13.80
C ARG A 28 5.14 -15.95 -15.18
N ASN A 29 3.97 -15.31 -15.27
CA ASN A 29 3.49 -14.72 -16.51
C ASN A 29 4.12 -13.33 -16.69
N SER A 30 5.04 -13.21 -17.64
CA SER A 30 5.80 -11.97 -17.89
C SER A 30 4.90 -10.77 -18.20
N PHE A 31 3.84 -10.96 -18.98
CA PHE A 31 2.91 -9.89 -19.35
C PHE A 31 2.14 -9.38 -18.12
N LEU A 32 1.62 -10.29 -17.28
CA LEU A 32 0.95 -9.91 -16.04
C LEU A 32 1.93 -9.26 -15.06
N GLN A 33 3.16 -9.77 -14.97
CA GLN A 33 4.20 -9.22 -14.10
C GLN A 33 4.54 -7.78 -14.45
N GLU A 34 4.73 -7.50 -15.74
CA GLU A 34 5.05 -6.16 -16.25
C GLU A 34 3.88 -5.19 -16.03
N SER A 35 2.67 -5.63 -16.38
CA SER A 35 1.45 -4.84 -16.19
C SER A 35 1.23 -4.48 -14.72
N ALA A 36 1.33 -5.46 -13.82
CA ALA A 36 1.16 -5.22 -12.38
C ALA A 36 2.22 -4.26 -11.82
N ARG A 37 3.50 -4.43 -12.22
CA ARG A 37 4.58 -3.51 -11.79
C ARG A 37 4.39 -2.11 -12.31
N TYR A 38 3.88 -1.95 -13.54
CA TYR A 38 3.59 -0.64 -14.12
C TYR A 38 2.57 0.12 -13.27
N PHE A 39 1.43 -0.49 -12.94
CA PHE A 39 0.39 0.15 -12.12
C PHE A 39 0.84 0.44 -10.69
N LEU A 40 1.64 -0.46 -10.09
CA LEU A 40 2.19 -0.20 -8.75
C LEU A 40 3.17 0.98 -8.71
N ARG A 41 3.95 1.21 -9.77
CA ARG A 41 4.83 2.38 -9.87
C ARG A 41 4.06 3.69 -10.05
N ALA A 42 2.93 3.66 -10.76
CA ALA A 42 2.10 4.84 -10.99
C ALA A 42 1.44 5.37 -9.69
N THR A 43 1.18 4.50 -8.71
CA THR A 43 0.50 4.81 -7.45
C THR A 43 1.47 5.37 -6.37
N GLY A 44 2.26 6.40 -6.69
CA GLY A 44 3.43 6.79 -5.87
C GLY A 44 3.18 7.51 -4.53
N LYS A 45 1.95 7.90 -4.18
CA LYS A 45 1.70 8.74 -2.98
C LYS A 45 1.38 7.96 -1.70
N ARG A 46 0.96 6.69 -1.82
CA ARG A 46 0.64 5.78 -0.70
C ARG A 46 -0.19 6.39 0.45
N MET A 47 -1.06 7.36 0.14
CA MET A 47 -1.84 8.10 1.14
C MET A 47 -2.85 7.19 1.86
N ARG A 48 -3.41 6.19 1.15
CA ARG A 48 -4.38 5.24 1.70
C ARG A 48 -3.72 4.27 2.68
N PRO A 49 -2.59 3.60 2.33
CA PRO A 49 -1.76 2.89 3.30
C PRO A 49 -1.42 3.71 4.54
N ALA A 50 -0.95 4.95 4.35
CA ALA A 50 -0.57 5.81 5.47
C ALA A 50 -1.73 6.05 6.42
N LEU A 51 -2.95 6.28 5.90
CA LEU A 51 -4.14 6.48 6.72
C LEU A 51 -4.50 5.24 7.54
N VAL A 52 -4.44 4.04 6.94
CA VAL A 52 -4.71 2.77 7.64
C VAL A 52 -3.69 2.55 8.76
N LEU A 53 -2.41 2.78 8.49
CA LEU A 53 -1.34 2.62 9.47
C LEU A 53 -1.48 3.62 10.62
N LEU A 54 -1.72 4.90 10.32
CA LEU A 54 -1.96 5.92 11.33
C LEU A 54 -3.19 5.61 12.19
N ALA A 55 -4.29 5.14 11.58
CA ALA A 55 -5.46 4.70 12.32
C ALA A 55 -5.15 3.52 13.26
N GLY A 56 -4.31 2.58 12.81
CA GLY A 56 -3.79 1.49 13.65
C GLY A 56 -3.02 1.99 14.87
N LYS A 57 -2.18 3.03 14.73
CA LYS A 57 -1.42 3.64 15.85
C LYS A 57 -2.30 4.33 16.89
N CYS A 58 -3.51 4.76 16.50
CA CYS A 58 -4.48 5.34 17.43
C CYS A 58 -5.23 4.28 18.25
N GLY A 59 -5.16 3.00 17.86
CA GLY A 59 -5.79 1.89 18.55
C GLY A 59 -5.08 1.50 19.85
N ARG A 60 -5.74 0.67 20.66
CA ARG A 60 -5.14 0.08 21.88
C ARG A 60 -4.20 -1.09 21.60
N GLU A 61 -4.29 -1.67 20.40
CA GLU A 61 -3.45 -2.79 19.99
C GLU A 61 -2.15 -2.28 19.36
N THR A 62 -1.07 -3.01 19.58
CA THR A 62 0.21 -2.73 18.95
C THR A 62 0.07 -2.92 17.45
N MET A 63 0.50 -1.94 16.67
CA MET A 63 0.50 -2.04 15.21
C MET A 63 1.26 -3.30 14.79
N GLY A 64 0.58 -4.18 14.07
CA GLY A 64 1.07 -5.52 13.75
C GLY A 64 0.84 -5.89 12.29
N GLU A 65 1.10 -7.16 11.97
CA GLU A 65 1.01 -7.68 10.60
C GLU A 65 -0.37 -7.45 9.95
N ASN A 66 -1.44 -7.48 10.74
CA ASN A 66 -2.80 -7.22 10.26
C ASN A 66 -2.98 -5.80 9.71
N SER A 67 -2.32 -4.80 10.30
CA SER A 67 -2.37 -3.41 9.81
C SER A 67 -1.67 -3.28 8.45
N ILE A 68 -0.54 -3.98 8.28
CA ILE A 68 0.17 -4.05 6.99
C ILE A 68 -0.72 -4.72 5.93
N ARG A 69 -1.27 -5.90 6.24
CA ARG A 69 -2.15 -6.64 5.31
C ARG A 69 -3.38 -5.83 4.91
N ALA A 70 -4.00 -5.11 5.86
CA ALA A 70 -5.12 -4.23 5.59
C ALA A 70 -4.74 -3.05 4.67
N ALA A 71 -3.59 -2.42 4.91
CA ALA A 71 -3.08 -1.33 4.08
C ALA A 71 -2.77 -1.81 2.65
N VAL A 72 -2.16 -2.98 2.50
CA VAL A 72 -1.89 -3.64 1.21
C VAL A 72 -3.19 -3.93 0.46
N ALA A 73 -4.16 -4.58 1.11
CA ALA A 73 -5.44 -4.92 0.50
C ALA A 73 -6.19 -3.67 0.01
N LEU A 74 -6.22 -2.61 0.82
CA LEU A 74 -6.84 -1.35 0.44
C LEU A 74 -6.18 -0.71 -0.79
N GLU A 75 -4.86 -0.73 -0.86
CA GLU A 75 -4.12 -0.14 -1.99
C GLU A 75 -4.30 -0.97 -3.27
N PHE A 76 -4.41 -2.31 -3.17
CA PHE A 76 -4.74 -3.15 -4.34
C PHE A 76 -6.17 -2.91 -4.85
N ILE A 77 -7.16 -2.77 -3.97
CA ILE A 77 -8.53 -2.42 -4.38
C ILE A 77 -8.52 -1.05 -5.08
N HIS A 78 -7.80 -0.07 -4.53
CA HIS A 78 -7.65 1.23 -5.17
C HIS A 78 -6.99 1.14 -6.55
N ALA A 79 -5.89 0.40 -6.67
CA ALA A 79 -5.20 0.20 -7.94
C ALA A 79 -6.11 -0.48 -8.97
N ALA A 80 -6.88 -1.50 -8.56
CA ALA A 80 -7.86 -2.16 -9.44
C ALA A 80 -8.93 -1.18 -9.93
N SER A 81 -9.47 -0.32 -9.06
CA SER A 81 -10.42 0.70 -9.48
C SER A 81 -9.82 1.65 -10.53
N LEU A 82 -8.58 2.11 -10.36
CA LEU A 82 -7.91 2.97 -11.36
C LEU A 82 -7.80 2.29 -12.73
N VAL A 83 -7.38 1.02 -12.76
CA VAL A 83 -7.29 0.27 -14.03
C VAL A 83 -8.66 0.18 -14.70
N HIS A 84 -9.71 -0.04 -13.93
CA HIS A 84 -11.07 -0.14 -14.46
C HIS A 84 -11.68 1.23 -14.85
N ASP A 85 -11.28 2.32 -14.20
CA ASP A 85 -11.71 3.68 -14.54
C ASP A 85 -11.05 4.20 -15.82
N ASP A 86 -9.82 3.74 -16.11
CA ASP A 86 -9.01 4.17 -17.26
C ASP A 86 -9.27 3.36 -18.56
N VAL A 87 -10.11 2.32 -18.52
CA VAL A 87 -10.50 1.47 -19.67
C VAL A 87 -11.90 1.80 -20.15
#